data_AF-A0A3B8KPY2-F1
#
_entry.id   AF-A0A3B8KPY2-F1
#
_cell.length_a   1.000
_cell.length_b   1.000
_cell.length_c   1.000
_cell.angle_alpha   90.00
_cell.angle_beta   90.00
_cell.angle_gamma   90.00
#
_symmetry.space_group_name_H-M   'P 1'
#
loop_
_entity.id
_entity.type
_entity.pdbx_description
1 polymer ?
#
loop_
_entity_poly.entity_id
_entity_poly.type
_entity_poly.pdbx_seq_one_letter_code
_entity_poly.pdbx_strand_id
1 'polypeptide(L)'
;MIHGKYGRTLALVLAGGKGERLMPLTKYRAKPAVPFAAKYRIIDFALSNLVNSGLFSIYVLVQFKSQSLNEHIERGWQFGDAMRDRDFFITLAPAQMWSGEHWYRGTCDATFQNLHLVTLFDADRICIFAADHIYKMDVEQMLDFHVENESEATVAANVVPKNEASQFGCIHTDEKGRIIGFVEKPKDPPEIPGNPGYCYVSMGNYIFEREILEEAVIEDANDSSSSHDFGRDVLPRLYKKRKVYAYDFSTNKLPGTDRPYWKDVGTIKAYWEAHMDLCQPESDMTLYNPKWRIRTVSFADPPAYTYPSGGQQCSVIGTLRAEGSRILGSVVHRSVLSRGTLIQPGAVLEECIIGQGVTVGENCKLRRVIVDAHNNIPPNTVIGYDTAEDRERYHVDEASG
;
A
#
# COMPACT_ATOMS: atom_id res chain seq x y z
N MET A 1 -24.20 5.99 5.46
CA MET A 1 -23.12 6.23 6.43
C MET A 1 -23.06 5.03 7.35
N ILE A 2 -21.86 4.49 7.55
CA ILE A 2 -21.60 3.23 8.27
C ILE A 2 -22.11 3.23 9.72
N HIS A 3 -22.27 4.42 10.34
CA HIS A 3 -22.59 4.59 11.77
C HIS A 3 -23.89 3.94 12.25
N GLY A 4 -24.82 3.58 11.35
CA GLY A 4 -26.08 2.91 11.73
C GLY A 4 -26.04 1.39 11.56
N LYS A 5 -25.49 0.90 10.45
CA LYS A 5 -25.56 -0.51 10.06
C LYS A 5 -24.55 -1.39 10.81
N TYR A 6 -23.38 -0.82 11.13
CA TYR A 6 -22.25 -1.56 11.68
C TYR A 6 -21.82 -1.02 13.06
N GLY A 7 -22.63 -0.17 13.69
CA GLY A 7 -22.23 0.59 14.87
C GLY A 7 -21.09 1.58 14.58
N ARG A 8 -20.40 2.02 15.63
CA ARG A 8 -19.26 2.93 15.57
C ARG A 8 -18.01 2.16 15.15
N THR A 9 -17.62 2.33 13.89
CA THR A 9 -16.46 1.64 13.32
C THR A 9 -15.24 2.57 13.31
N LEU A 10 -14.12 2.11 13.86
CA LEU A 10 -12.85 2.81 13.89
C LEU A 10 -11.83 2.11 12.99
N ALA A 11 -11.09 2.85 12.16
CA ALA A 11 -9.98 2.31 11.40
C ALA A 11 -8.63 2.64 12.06
N LEU A 12 -7.78 1.62 12.21
CA LEU A 12 -6.37 1.75 12.60
C LEU A 12 -5.51 1.35 11.39
N VAL A 13 -4.84 2.34 10.80
CA VAL A 13 -3.98 2.15 9.64
C VAL A 13 -2.53 2.00 10.10
N LEU A 14 -1.97 0.82 9.89
CA LEU A 14 -0.61 0.46 10.30
C LEU A 14 0.40 1.00 9.28
N ALA A 15 1.04 2.12 9.61
CA ALA A 15 2.01 2.81 8.77
C ALA A 15 3.46 2.77 9.32
N GLY A 16 3.74 1.81 10.20
CA GLY A 16 5.04 1.65 10.87
C GLY A 16 6.10 0.85 10.10
N GLY A 17 5.80 0.32 8.91
CA GLY A 17 6.73 -0.55 8.18
C GLY A 17 8.05 0.14 7.79
N LYS A 18 9.18 -0.41 8.25
CA LYS A 18 10.53 0.07 7.89
C LYS A 18 10.82 -0.05 6.39
N GLY A 19 10.24 -1.04 5.72
CA GLY A 19 10.39 -1.24 4.28
C GLY A 19 11.82 -1.55 3.84
N GLU A 20 12.57 -2.33 4.63
CA GLU A 20 14.00 -2.60 4.39
C GLU A 20 14.25 -3.27 3.03
N ARG A 21 13.30 -4.09 2.55
CA ARG A 21 13.34 -4.75 1.23
C ARG A 21 13.17 -3.81 0.02
N LEU A 22 12.77 -2.55 0.26
CA LEU A 22 12.70 -1.50 -0.77
C LEU A 22 13.91 -0.56 -0.73
N MET A 23 14.94 -0.84 0.07
CA MET A 23 16.17 -0.06 0.03
C MET A 23 16.74 -0.07 -1.39
N PRO A 24 17.19 1.08 -1.93
CA PRO A 24 17.44 2.34 -1.24
C PRO A 24 16.23 3.31 -1.16
N LEU A 25 15.07 2.99 -1.74
CA LEU A 25 13.91 3.90 -1.81
C LEU A 25 13.31 4.27 -0.44
N THR A 26 13.56 3.46 0.59
CA THR A 26 13.12 3.68 1.98
C THR A 26 14.23 4.22 2.88
N LYS A 27 15.35 4.69 2.30
CA LYS A 27 16.49 5.21 3.07
C LYS A 27 16.10 6.42 3.92
N TYR A 28 15.31 7.35 3.38
CA TYR A 28 14.93 8.61 4.06
C TYR A 28 13.43 8.75 4.33
N ARG A 29 12.63 7.73 4.00
CA ARG A 29 11.16 7.77 4.11
C ARG A 29 10.60 6.40 4.51
N ALA A 30 9.46 6.39 5.18
CA ALA A 30 8.71 5.17 5.46
C ALA A 30 8.16 4.53 4.18
N LYS A 31 7.94 3.20 4.16
CA LYS A 31 7.33 2.51 3.00
C LYS A 31 6.00 3.15 2.57
N PRO A 32 5.04 3.44 3.47
CA PRO A 32 3.78 4.08 3.07
C PRO A 32 3.95 5.47 2.40
N ALA A 33 5.09 6.13 2.62
CA ALA A 33 5.41 7.43 2.05
C ALA A 33 6.14 7.37 0.69
N VAL A 34 6.49 6.17 0.21
CA VAL A 34 7.13 6.01 -1.10
C VAL A 34 6.16 6.49 -2.19
N PRO A 35 6.62 7.32 -3.14
CA PRO A 35 5.79 7.75 -4.26
C PRO A 35 5.26 6.57 -5.06
N PHE A 36 4.09 6.71 -5.65
CA PHE A 36 3.50 5.70 -6.51
C PHE A 36 2.69 6.35 -7.64
N ALA A 37 2.74 5.78 -8.84
CA ALA A 37 1.97 6.21 -9.99
C ALA A 37 1.99 7.74 -10.22
N ALA A 38 3.21 8.29 -10.35
CA ALA A 38 3.54 9.69 -10.65
C ALA A 38 3.24 10.72 -9.54
N LYS A 39 2.10 10.63 -8.85
CA LYS A 39 1.69 11.68 -7.91
C LYS A 39 1.18 11.20 -6.55
N TYR A 40 0.84 9.92 -6.45
CA TYR A 40 0.33 9.31 -5.22
C TYR A 40 1.47 8.89 -4.31
N ARG A 41 1.11 8.45 -3.11
CA ARG A 41 1.94 7.62 -2.23
C ARG A 41 1.21 6.33 -1.93
N ILE A 42 1.94 5.31 -1.49
CA ILE A 42 1.34 3.98 -1.22
C ILE A 42 0.17 4.09 -0.22
N ILE A 43 0.30 4.89 0.85
CA ILE A 43 -0.75 5.07 1.87
C ILE A 43 -2.08 5.60 1.30
N ASP A 44 -2.03 6.33 0.19
CA ASP A 44 -3.22 6.97 -0.38
C ASP A 44 -4.26 5.93 -0.82
N PHE A 45 -3.83 4.72 -1.17
CA PHE A 45 -4.73 3.63 -1.58
C PHE A 45 -5.56 3.13 -0.39
N ALA A 46 -4.90 2.82 0.73
CA ALA A 46 -5.58 2.38 1.95
C ALA A 46 -6.56 3.45 2.48
N LEU A 47 -6.11 4.71 2.55
CA LEU A 47 -6.96 5.81 3.02
C LEU A 47 -8.12 6.10 2.07
N SER A 48 -7.89 6.04 0.75
CA SER A 48 -8.97 6.22 -0.23
C SER A 48 -10.00 5.11 -0.15
N ASN A 49 -9.57 3.86 0.07
CA ASN A 49 -10.49 2.74 0.24
C ASN A 49 -11.38 2.94 1.46
N LEU A 50 -10.80 3.27 2.62
CA LEU A 50 -11.56 3.53 3.84
C LEU A 50 -12.57 4.68 3.65
N VAL A 51 -12.11 5.82 3.13
CA VAL A 51 -12.95 7.01 2.94
C VAL A 51 -14.03 6.80 1.87
N ASN A 52 -13.72 6.12 0.77
CA ASN A 52 -14.71 5.83 -0.28
C ASN A 52 -15.75 4.79 0.18
N SER A 53 -15.37 3.90 1.11
CA SER A 53 -16.28 2.96 1.77
C SER A 53 -17.12 3.61 2.88
N GLY A 54 -16.86 4.89 3.21
CA GLY A 54 -17.60 5.61 4.24
C GLY A 54 -17.05 5.46 5.67
N LEU A 55 -15.81 4.99 5.83
CA LEU A 55 -15.09 4.99 7.09
C LEU A 55 -14.29 6.29 7.20
N PHE A 56 -14.67 7.15 8.14
CA PHE A 56 -14.08 8.49 8.31
C PHE A 56 -13.35 8.68 9.64
N SER A 57 -13.49 7.78 10.60
CA SER A 57 -12.71 7.75 11.85
C SER A 57 -11.47 6.90 11.65
N ILE A 58 -10.32 7.52 11.40
CA ILE A 58 -9.09 6.84 11.03
C ILE A 58 -7.92 7.35 11.87
N TYR A 59 -7.29 6.45 12.63
CA TYR A 59 -5.96 6.69 13.19
C TYR A 59 -4.90 6.05 12.29
N VAL A 60 -3.88 6.82 11.94
CA VAL A 60 -2.71 6.34 11.19
C VAL A 60 -1.56 6.17 12.18
N LEU A 61 -1.21 4.92 12.49
CA LEU A 61 -0.17 4.58 13.45
C LEU A 61 1.20 4.64 12.76
N VAL A 62 2.00 5.65 13.12
CA VAL A 62 3.31 5.92 12.48
C VAL A 62 4.46 5.69 13.45
N GLN A 63 5.60 5.20 12.94
CA GLN A 63 6.77 4.87 13.77
C GLN A 63 8.06 5.43 13.17
N PHE A 64 8.57 4.83 12.08
CA PHE A 64 9.87 5.18 11.52
C PHE A 64 9.80 6.21 10.40
N LYS A 65 10.77 7.12 10.32
CA LYS A 65 11.00 8.04 9.18
C LYS A 65 9.71 8.74 8.70
N SER A 66 8.88 9.16 9.65
CA SER A 66 7.49 9.57 9.42
C SER A 66 7.34 11.02 8.98
N GLN A 67 8.37 11.87 9.07
CA GLN A 67 8.22 13.32 8.77
C GLN A 67 7.56 13.58 7.41
N SER A 68 8.08 12.98 6.34
CA SER A 68 7.50 13.15 5.01
C SER A 68 6.06 12.63 4.93
N LEU A 69 5.73 11.55 5.66
CA LEU A 69 4.39 10.98 5.73
C LEU A 69 3.44 11.91 6.49
N ASN A 70 3.90 12.47 7.62
CA ASN A 70 3.13 13.38 8.46
C ASN A 70 2.69 14.60 7.64
N GLU A 71 3.64 15.26 6.97
CA GLU A 71 3.35 16.41 6.11
C GLU A 71 2.36 16.07 4.98
N HIS A 72 2.40 14.85 4.46
CA HIS A 72 1.48 14.40 3.42
C HIS A 72 0.05 14.22 3.95
N ILE A 73 -0.10 13.59 5.11
CA ILE A 73 -1.41 13.41 5.74
C ILE A 73 -1.99 14.74 6.22
N GLU A 74 -1.16 15.59 6.84
CA GLU A 74 -1.57 16.92 7.30
C GLU A 74 -2.06 17.82 6.16
N ARG A 75 -1.47 17.72 4.96
CA ARG A 75 -1.87 18.55 3.81
C ARG A 75 -2.99 17.94 2.98
N GLY A 76 -3.02 16.63 2.80
CA GLY A 76 -3.87 15.95 1.81
C GLY A 76 -5.12 15.30 2.38
N TRP A 77 -5.12 15.00 3.68
CA TRP A 77 -6.14 14.17 4.31
C TRP A 77 -6.83 14.91 5.47
N GLN A 78 -7.21 16.16 5.22
CA GLN A 78 -8.01 16.97 6.15
C GLN A 78 -9.48 16.96 5.75
N PHE A 79 -10.36 16.69 6.70
CA PHE A 79 -11.77 17.05 6.56
C PHE A 79 -11.92 18.57 6.78
N GLY A 80 -12.76 19.20 5.95
CA GLY A 80 -13.09 20.61 6.14
C GLY A 80 -13.78 20.85 7.49
N ASP A 81 -13.62 22.05 8.07
CA ASP A 81 -14.08 22.35 9.43
C ASP A 81 -15.56 22.04 9.68
N ALA A 82 -16.42 22.15 8.66
CA ALA A 82 -17.84 21.83 8.77
C ALA A 82 -18.15 20.33 8.95
N MET A 83 -17.21 19.43 8.66
CA MET A 83 -17.35 17.98 8.86
C MET A 83 -16.56 17.47 10.06
N ARG A 84 -15.81 18.32 10.78
CA ARG A 84 -15.06 17.92 11.97
C ARG A 84 -16.01 17.73 13.15
N ASP A 85 -16.60 16.54 13.23
CA ASP A 85 -17.29 16.03 14.41
C ASP A 85 -16.48 14.89 15.03
N ARG A 86 -16.90 14.35 16.19
CA ARG A 86 -16.18 13.30 16.93
C ARG A 86 -15.81 12.07 16.11
N ASP A 87 -16.56 11.79 15.04
CA ASP A 87 -16.41 10.59 14.22
C ASP A 87 -15.92 10.84 12.78
N PHE A 88 -15.32 12.00 12.51
CA PHE A 88 -14.79 12.34 11.19
C PHE A 88 -13.39 12.94 11.31
N PHE A 89 -12.38 12.08 11.29
CA PHE A 89 -10.99 12.48 11.41
C PHE A 89 -10.03 11.49 10.74
N ILE A 90 -8.95 12.02 10.16
CA ILE A 90 -7.77 11.22 9.82
C ILE A 90 -6.63 11.81 10.64
N THR A 91 -6.21 11.09 11.66
CA THR A 91 -5.27 11.60 12.65
C THR A 91 -4.06 10.70 12.75
N LEU A 92 -2.87 11.31 12.74
CA LEU A 92 -1.63 10.60 12.98
C LEU A 92 -1.51 10.30 14.47
N ALA A 93 -1.29 9.03 14.81
CA ALA A 93 -0.94 8.60 16.15
C ALA A 93 0.55 8.17 16.11
N PRO A 94 1.47 9.03 16.57
CA PRO A 94 2.88 8.67 16.59
C PRO A 94 3.13 7.56 17.62
N ALA A 95 4.17 6.76 17.40
CA ALA A 95 4.64 5.81 18.39
C ALA A 95 4.98 6.51 19.70
N GLN A 96 4.26 6.14 20.76
CA GLN A 96 4.46 6.63 22.11
C GLN A 96 4.83 5.45 23.00
N MET A 97 5.92 5.57 23.75
CA MET A 97 6.50 4.55 24.64
C MET A 97 5.65 4.31 25.91
N TRP A 98 4.36 3.99 25.77
CA TRP A 98 3.43 3.83 26.90
C TRP A 98 3.66 2.55 27.71
N SER A 99 4.05 1.47 27.03
CA SER A 99 4.30 0.16 27.66
C SER A 99 5.76 -0.06 28.09
N GLY A 100 6.62 0.96 27.96
CA GLY A 100 8.05 0.92 28.26
C GLY A 100 8.90 1.70 27.25
N GLU A 101 10.21 1.84 27.50
CA GLU A 101 11.16 2.57 26.64
C GLU A 101 11.51 1.82 25.34
N HIS A 102 10.50 1.37 24.60
CA HIS A 102 10.68 0.69 23.32
C HIS A 102 9.68 1.19 22.27
N TRP A 103 10.12 1.18 21.02
CA TRP A 103 9.23 1.41 19.89
C TRP A 103 8.27 0.22 19.70
N TYR A 104 7.31 0.30 18.77
CA TYR A 104 6.46 -0.84 18.44
C TYR A 104 7.30 -2.06 18.07
N ARG A 105 7.08 -3.16 18.78
CA ARG A 105 7.75 -4.45 18.55
C ARG A 105 7.20 -5.19 17.32
N GLY A 106 5.93 -4.96 17.01
CA GLY A 106 5.24 -5.50 15.84
C GLY A 106 3.90 -4.81 15.61
N THR A 107 3.11 -5.29 14.66
CA THR A 107 1.81 -4.70 14.31
C THR A 107 0.80 -4.77 15.45
N CYS A 108 0.83 -5.85 16.24
CA CYS A 108 -0.06 -6.03 17.39
C CYS A 108 0.32 -5.08 18.53
N ASP A 109 1.63 -4.95 18.82
CA ASP A 109 2.14 -4.02 19.82
C ASP A 109 1.79 -2.55 19.48
N ALA A 110 1.79 -2.19 18.19
CA ALA A 110 1.32 -0.87 17.75
C ALA A 110 -0.14 -0.61 18.11
N THR A 111 -1.02 -1.60 17.92
CA THR A 111 -2.42 -1.51 18.33
C THR A 111 -2.56 -1.49 19.86
N PHE A 112 -1.83 -2.35 20.57
CA PHE A 112 -1.85 -2.42 22.04
C PHE A 112 -1.48 -1.08 22.69
N GLN A 113 -0.38 -0.45 22.28
CA GLN A 113 0.06 0.83 22.84
C GLN A 113 -0.95 1.97 22.56
N ASN A 114 -1.78 1.83 21.53
CA ASN A 114 -2.83 2.79 21.18
C ASN A 114 -4.24 2.32 21.55
N LEU A 115 -4.39 1.30 22.39
CA LEU A 115 -5.71 0.75 22.74
C LEU A 115 -6.62 1.80 23.38
N HIS A 116 -6.04 2.76 24.11
CA HIS A 116 -6.76 3.90 24.69
C HIS A 116 -7.53 4.71 23.64
N LEU A 117 -7.06 4.79 22.39
CA LEU A 117 -7.76 5.48 21.30
C LEU A 117 -9.04 4.73 20.89
N VAL A 118 -9.00 3.40 20.88
CA VAL A 118 -10.19 2.56 20.65
C VAL A 118 -11.22 2.79 21.75
N THR A 119 -10.76 2.84 23.01
CA THR A 119 -11.62 3.08 24.18
C THR A 119 -12.21 4.49 24.19
N LEU A 120 -11.41 5.53 23.91
CA LEU A 120 -11.85 6.92 23.87
C LEU A 120 -12.81 7.19 22.71
N PHE A 121 -12.56 6.57 21.55
CA PHE A 121 -13.49 6.60 20.45
C PHE A 121 -14.77 5.85 20.79
N ASP A 122 -14.73 4.86 21.69
CA ASP A 122 -15.86 3.98 22.01
C ASP A 122 -16.38 3.26 20.76
N ALA A 123 -15.45 2.54 20.10
CA ALA A 123 -15.73 1.75 18.91
C ALA A 123 -16.57 0.51 19.25
N ASP A 124 -17.44 0.09 18.35
CA ASP A 124 -18.03 -1.26 18.34
C ASP A 124 -17.12 -2.22 17.55
N ARG A 125 -16.60 -1.76 16.41
CA ARG A 125 -15.75 -2.54 15.49
C ARG A 125 -14.49 -1.80 15.11
N ILE A 126 -13.40 -2.55 14.94
CA ILE A 126 -12.10 -2.01 14.59
C ILE A 126 -11.62 -2.63 13.29
N CYS A 127 -11.37 -1.79 12.30
CA CYS A 127 -10.74 -2.14 11.03
C CYS A 127 -9.23 -1.89 11.13
N ILE A 128 -8.40 -2.94 11.12
CA ILE A 128 -6.94 -2.82 11.11
C ILE A 128 -6.44 -3.01 9.70
N PHE A 129 -5.78 -1.99 9.12
CA PHE A 129 -5.43 -1.99 7.69
C PHE A 129 -3.95 -1.70 7.48
N ALA A 130 -3.31 -2.46 6.60
CA ALA A 130 -1.94 -2.22 6.18
C ALA A 130 -1.85 -1.00 5.23
N ALA A 131 -0.88 -0.12 5.46
CA ALA A 131 -0.70 1.12 4.71
C ALA A 131 0.28 1.00 3.53
N ASP A 132 0.76 -0.21 3.24
CA ASP A 132 1.93 -0.44 2.38
C ASP A 132 1.68 -1.39 1.19
N HIS A 133 0.40 -1.62 0.86
CA HIS A 133 -0.06 -2.37 -0.29
C HIS A 133 -0.76 -1.47 -1.32
N ILE A 134 -0.73 -1.87 -2.60
CA ILE A 134 -1.47 -1.20 -3.67
C ILE A 134 -2.68 -2.04 -4.04
N TYR A 135 -3.87 -1.50 -3.77
CA TYR A 135 -5.14 -2.15 -4.05
C TYR A 135 -6.31 -1.16 -3.99
N LYS A 136 -7.44 -1.55 -4.56
CA LYS A 136 -8.72 -0.91 -4.33
C LYS A 136 -9.72 -1.90 -3.77
N MET A 137 -10.41 -1.50 -2.71
CA MET A 137 -11.33 -2.38 -1.99
C MET A 137 -12.46 -1.56 -1.41
N ASP A 138 -13.69 -2.01 -1.64
CA ASP A 138 -14.84 -1.55 -0.89
C ASP A 138 -14.91 -2.31 0.44
N VAL A 139 -14.51 -1.62 1.50
CA VAL A 139 -14.43 -2.16 2.87
C VAL A 139 -15.83 -2.37 3.45
N GLU A 140 -16.85 -1.69 2.93
CA GLU A 140 -18.24 -1.91 3.37
C GLU A 140 -18.68 -3.35 3.10
N GLN A 141 -18.28 -3.94 1.97
CA GLN A 141 -18.59 -5.34 1.64
C GLN A 141 -17.91 -6.34 2.60
N MET A 142 -16.73 -6.00 3.13
CA MET A 142 -16.06 -6.82 4.14
C MET A 142 -16.74 -6.69 5.51
N LEU A 143 -17.24 -5.49 5.86
CA LEU A 143 -18.05 -5.28 7.05
C LEU A 143 -19.39 -6.03 6.97
N ASP A 144 -20.03 -6.03 5.81
CA ASP A 144 -21.23 -6.82 5.54
C ASP A 144 -21.00 -8.30 5.79
N PHE A 145 -19.96 -8.85 5.17
CA PHE A 145 -19.56 -10.24 5.39
C PHE A 145 -19.28 -10.55 6.86
N HIS A 146 -18.60 -9.63 7.57
CA HIS A 146 -18.28 -9.79 8.99
C HIS A 146 -19.55 -9.90 9.84
N VAL A 147 -20.52 -9.01 9.63
CA VAL A 147 -21.80 -8.98 10.36
C VAL A 147 -22.67 -10.18 10.00
N GLU A 148 -22.82 -10.50 8.71
CA GLU A 148 -23.66 -11.60 8.23
C GLU A 148 -23.21 -12.97 8.75
N ASN A 149 -21.90 -13.16 8.94
CA ASN A 149 -21.35 -14.39 9.50
C ASN A 149 -21.25 -14.40 11.04
N GLU A 150 -21.69 -13.32 11.71
CA GLU A 150 -21.47 -13.10 13.14
C GLU A 150 -20.01 -13.37 13.52
N SER A 151 -19.09 -12.85 12.72
CA SER A 151 -17.66 -13.08 12.88
C SER A 151 -17.15 -12.29 14.09
N GLU A 152 -16.28 -12.89 14.88
CA GLU A 152 -15.56 -12.20 15.96
C GLU A 152 -14.29 -11.53 15.40
N ALA A 153 -13.73 -12.10 14.33
CA ALA A 153 -12.72 -11.47 13.50
C ALA A 153 -12.85 -11.91 12.04
N THR A 154 -12.54 -11.02 11.11
CA THR A 154 -12.50 -11.31 9.67
C THR A 154 -11.16 -10.89 9.09
N VAL A 155 -10.55 -11.76 8.29
CA VAL A 155 -9.25 -11.52 7.62
C VAL A 155 -9.50 -11.36 6.12
N ALA A 156 -9.06 -10.25 5.53
CA ALA A 156 -9.10 -10.10 4.08
C ALA A 156 -8.06 -11.01 3.43
N ALA A 157 -8.51 -11.89 2.54
CA ALA A 157 -7.71 -12.90 1.89
C ALA A 157 -7.69 -12.64 0.37
N ASN A 158 -6.48 -12.57 -0.19
CA ASN A 158 -6.30 -12.58 -1.64
C ASN A 158 -6.11 -14.01 -2.13
N VAL A 159 -6.55 -14.29 -3.36
CA VAL A 159 -6.37 -15.60 -4.01
C VAL A 159 -5.13 -15.52 -4.89
N VAL A 160 -4.17 -16.41 -4.66
CA VAL A 160 -2.94 -16.51 -5.47
C VAL A 160 -2.69 -17.95 -5.91
N PRO A 161 -2.00 -18.16 -7.04
CA PRO A 161 -1.48 -19.48 -7.41
C PRO A 161 -0.60 -20.07 -6.30
N LYS A 162 -0.70 -21.38 -6.05
CA LYS A 162 0.03 -22.06 -4.96
C LYS A 162 1.55 -21.86 -5.01
N ASN A 163 2.13 -21.76 -6.21
CA ASN A 163 3.56 -21.53 -6.42
C ASN A 163 4.03 -20.13 -5.99
N GLU A 164 3.13 -19.18 -5.81
CA GLU A 164 3.42 -17.82 -5.33
C GLU A 164 3.12 -17.64 -3.83
N ALA A 165 2.28 -18.51 -3.25
CA ALA A 165 1.75 -18.36 -1.90
C ALA A 165 2.81 -18.47 -0.78
N SER A 166 3.90 -19.21 -0.98
CA SER A 166 4.95 -19.44 0.04
C SER A 166 5.68 -18.17 0.52
N GLN A 167 5.44 -17.02 -0.13
CA GLN A 167 6.01 -15.73 0.24
C GLN A 167 5.18 -14.98 1.29
N PHE A 168 3.97 -15.47 1.59
CA PHE A 168 2.94 -14.79 2.38
C PHE A 168 2.46 -15.62 3.57
N GLY A 169 1.67 -14.99 4.45
CA GLY A 169 0.86 -15.68 5.45
C GLY A 169 -0.33 -16.37 4.79
N CYS A 170 -0.31 -17.71 4.76
CA CYS A 170 -1.33 -18.51 4.11
C CYS A 170 -2.45 -18.87 5.09
N ILE A 171 -3.69 -18.81 4.59
CA ILE A 171 -4.90 -19.07 5.35
C ILE A 171 -5.48 -20.41 4.89
N HIS A 172 -5.73 -21.30 5.84
CA HIS A 172 -6.46 -22.55 5.62
C HIS A 172 -7.87 -22.40 6.15
N THR A 173 -8.87 -22.64 5.31
CA THR A 173 -10.28 -22.54 5.66
C THR A 173 -10.99 -23.89 5.56
N ASP A 174 -12.12 -24.02 6.23
CA ASP A 174 -13.11 -25.04 5.89
C ASP A 174 -13.95 -24.62 4.66
N GLU A 175 -14.91 -25.46 4.26
CA GLU A 175 -15.81 -25.20 3.13
C GLU A 175 -16.72 -23.97 3.30
N LYS A 176 -16.88 -23.48 4.54
CA LYS A 176 -17.69 -22.29 4.86
C LYS A 176 -16.84 -21.02 4.98
N GLY A 177 -15.54 -21.11 4.69
CA GLY A 177 -14.62 -19.98 4.80
C GLY A 177 -14.16 -19.67 6.23
N ARG A 178 -14.48 -20.53 7.21
CA ARG A 178 -13.97 -20.36 8.58
C ARG A 178 -12.51 -20.75 8.62
N ILE A 179 -11.68 -19.92 9.23
CA ILE A 179 -10.24 -20.16 9.35
C ILE A 179 -10.00 -21.30 10.35
N ILE A 180 -9.34 -22.35 9.88
CA ILE A 180 -8.92 -23.52 10.67
C ILE A 180 -7.40 -23.66 10.74
N GLY A 181 -6.67 -22.82 10.01
CA GLY A 181 -5.22 -22.74 10.06
C GLY A 181 -4.69 -21.43 9.51
N PHE A 182 -3.59 -20.96 10.08
CA PHE A 182 -2.84 -19.81 9.59
C PHE A 182 -1.36 -20.15 9.69
N VAL A 183 -0.63 -20.08 8.57
CA VAL A 183 0.78 -20.47 8.51
C VAL A 183 1.57 -19.41 7.76
N GLU A 184 2.59 -18.86 8.41
CA GLU A 184 3.47 -17.85 7.81
C GLU A 184 4.50 -18.53 6.91
N LYS A 185 4.52 -18.15 5.62
CA LYS A 185 5.50 -18.58 4.61
C LYS A 185 5.73 -20.11 4.56
N PRO A 186 4.66 -20.91 4.39
CA PRO A 186 4.78 -22.36 4.36
C PRO A 186 5.49 -22.84 3.09
N LYS A 187 6.28 -23.91 3.22
CA LYS A 187 6.87 -24.62 2.07
C LYS A 187 5.81 -25.31 1.20
N ASP A 188 4.73 -25.80 1.82
CA ASP A 188 3.56 -26.36 1.14
C ASP A 188 2.31 -25.58 1.59
N PRO A 189 1.89 -24.57 0.80
CA PRO A 189 0.74 -23.75 1.14
C PRO A 189 -0.59 -24.54 1.09
N PRO A 190 -1.50 -24.35 2.06
CA PRO A 190 -2.82 -24.96 2.04
C PRO A 190 -3.64 -24.43 0.86
N GLU A 191 -4.33 -25.33 0.17
CA GLU A 191 -5.21 -24.98 -0.96
C GLU A 191 -6.60 -24.59 -0.48
N ILE A 192 -7.28 -23.78 -1.28
CA ILE A 192 -8.66 -23.35 -1.01
C ILE A 192 -9.60 -24.55 -1.26
N PRO A 193 -10.46 -24.92 -0.30
CA PRO A 193 -11.48 -25.95 -0.53
C PRO A 193 -12.34 -25.61 -1.74
N GLY A 194 -12.43 -26.55 -2.69
CA GLY A 194 -13.19 -26.36 -3.94
C GLY A 194 -12.46 -25.56 -5.04
N ASN A 195 -11.23 -25.10 -4.82
CA ASN A 195 -10.42 -24.40 -5.82
C ASN A 195 -8.94 -24.87 -5.80
N PRO A 196 -8.66 -26.08 -6.31
CA PRO A 196 -7.32 -26.68 -6.25
C PRO A 196 -6.29 -25.87 -7.04
N GLY A 197 -5.06 -25.83 -6.54
CA GLY A 197 -3.95 -25.07 -7.13
C GLY A 197 -3.92 -23.58 -6.75
N TYR A 198 -4.91 -23.10 -6.00
CA TYR A 198 -4.97 -21.73 -5.47
C TYR A 198 -4.98 -21.74 -3.94
N CYS A 199 -4.41 -20.69 -3.36
CA CYS A 199 -4.27 -20.52 -1.92
C CYS A 199 -4.80 -19.15 -1.49
N TYR A 200 -5.38 -19.09 -0.29
CA TYR A 200 -5.65 -17.81 0.36
C TYR A 200 -4.38 -17.29 1.02
N VAL A 201 -4.05 -16.02 0.76
CA VAL A 201 -2.99 -15.28 1.46
C VAL A 201 -3.58 -14.07 2.16
N SER A 202 -3.12 -13.82 3.38
CA SER A 202 -3.54 -12.66 4.17
C SER A 202 -3.06 -11.37 3.51
N MET A 203 -3.98 -10.42 3.33
CA MET A 203 -3.66 -9.08 2.85
C MET A 203 -3.16 -8.15 3.96
N GLY A 204 -3.16 -8.61 5.22
CA GLY A 204 -2.83 -7.78 6.38
C GLY A 204 -3.94 -6.79 6.78
N ASN A 205 -5.17 -7.02 6.32
CA ASN A 205 -6.34 -6.23 6.68
C ASN A 205 -7.33 -7.08 7.47
N TYR A 206 -7.81 -6.56 8.60
CA TYR A 206 -8.61 -7.29 9.57
C TYR A 206 -9.80 -6.45 10.04
N ILE A 207 -10.91 -7.09 10.40
CA ILE A 207 -12.01 -6.50 11.15
C ILE A 207 -12.16 -7.29 12.45
N PHE A 208 -12.29 -6.60 13.57
CA PHE A 208 -12.52 -7.20 14.88
C PHE A 208 -13.73 -6.57 15.56
N GLU A 209 -14.49 -7.38 16.28
CA GLU A 209 -15.33 -6.88 17.37
C GLU A 209 -14.42 -6.35 18.50
N ARG A 210 -14.81 -5.25 19.14
CA ARG A 210 -13.94 -4.54 20.10
C ARG A 210 -13.41 -5.42 21.22
N GLU A 211 -14.29 -6.16 21.89
CA GLU A 211 -13.88 -6.96 23.06
C GLU A 211 -12.86 -8.03 22.65
N ILE A 212 -13.02 -8.57 21.44
CA ILE A 212 -12.14 -9.60 20.88
C ILE A 212 -10.77 -9.02 20.56
N LEU A 213 -10.71 -7.80 20.01
CA LEU A 213 -9.44 -7.12 19.78
C LEU A 213 -8.74 -6.81 21.11
N GLU A 214 -9.46 -6.22 22.07
CA GLU A 214 -8.92 -5.84 23.38
C GLU A 214 -8.33 -7.07 24.10
N GLU A 215 -9.09 -8.17 24.18
CA GLU A 215 -8.61 -9.43 24.76
C GLU A 215 -7.36 -9.93 24.05
N ALA A 216 -7.37 -9.96 22.71
CA ALA A 216 -6.29 -10.50 21.91
C ALA A 216 -4.97 -9.71 22.05
N VAL A 217 -5.02 -8.38 22.02
CA VAL A 217 -3.81 -7.55 22.13
C VAL A 217 -3.26 -7.52 23.56
N ILE A 218 -4.12 -7.62 24.58
CA ILE A 218 -3.69 -7.72 25.99
C ILE A 218 -3.08 -9.11 26.26
N GLU A 219 -3.67 -10.19 25.74
CA GLU A 219 -3.10 -11.54 25.86
C GLU A 219 -1.72 -11.60 25.19
N ASP A 220 -1.57 -10.97 24.01
CA ASP A 220 -0.30 -10.90 23.29
C ASP A 220 0.78 -10.06 23.99
N ALA A 221 0.41 -8.90 24.54
CA ALA A 221 1.36 -8.03 25.24
C ALA A 221 1.97 -8.70 26.48
N ASN A 222 1.23 -9.60 27.13
CA ASN A 222 1.68 -10.37 28.29
C ASN A 222 2.49 -11.63 27.93
N ASP A 223 2.53 -12.02 26.66
CA ASP A 223 3.29 -13.17 26.18
C ASP A 223 4.72 -12.77 25.79
N SER A 224 5.68 -13.05 26.67
CA SER A 224 7.10 -12.80 26.43
C SER A 224 7.71 -13.57 25.24
N SER A 225 7.03 -14.60 24.73
CA SER A 225 7.49 -15.40 23.58
C SER A 225 6.93 -14.92 22.24
N SER A 226 5.96 -14.00 22.27
CA SER A 226 5.34 -13.44 21.08
C SER A 226 6.30 -12.51 20.32
N SER A 227 6.19 -12.50 18.99
CA SER A 227 6.81 -11.44 18.16
C SER A 227 5.93 -10.20 17.99
N HIS A 228 4.76 -10.18 18.64
CA HIS A 228 3.77 -9.11 18.64
C HIS A 228 3.26 -8.74 17.24
N ASP A 229 3.04 -9.74 16.39
CA ASP A 229 2.49 -9.60 15.05
C ASP A 229 1.10 -10.26 14.92
N PHE A 230 0.20 -9.62 14.18
CA PHE A 230 -1.17 -10.14 14.04
C PHE A 230 -1.21 -11.48 13.30
N GLY A 231 -0.46 -11.61 12.20
CA GLY A 231 -0.42 -12.82 11.39
C GLY A 231 0.34 -13.95 12.08
N ARG A 232 1.47 -13.64 12.69
CA ARG A 232 2.34 -14.67 13.28
C ARG A 232 1.90 -15.14 14.67
N ASP A 233 1.37 -14.25 15.50
CA ASP A 233 1.14 -14.56 16.93
C ASP A 233 -0.34 -14.53 17.32
N VAL A 234 -1.11 -13.54 16.84
CA VAL A 234 -2.51 -13.33 17.27
C VAL A 234 -3.48 -14.27 16.55
N LEU A 235 -3.57 -14.19 15.22
CA LEU A 235 -4.51 -14.97 14.43
C LEU A 235 -4.36 -16.48 14.66
N PRO A 236 -3.15 -17.06 14.76
CA PRO A 236 -2.97 -18.50 15.00
C PRO A 236 -3.50 -19.01 16.34
N ARG A 237 -3.62 -18.13 17.34
CA ARG A 237 -4.26 -18.44 18.63
C ARG A 237 -5.76 -18.18 18.58
N LEU A 238 -6.16 -17.08 17.94
CA LEU A 238 -7.53 -16.60 17.94
C LEU A 238 -8.50 -17.55 17.21
N TYR A 239 -8.13 -18.06 16.03
CA TYR A 239 -9.04 -18.91 15.25
C TYR A 239 -9.43 -20.20 15.98
N LYS A 240 -8.61 -20.66 16.92
CA LYS A 240 -8.86 -21.88 17.72
C LYS A 240 -9.96 -21.69 18.75
N LYS A 241 -10.19 -20.44 19.19
CA LYS A 241 -11.10 -20.09 20.30
C LYS A 241 -12.32 -19.29 19.84
N ARG A 242 -12.27 -18.70 18.64
CA ARG A 242 -13.22 -17.68 18.15
C ARG A 242 -13.71 -17.96 16.73
N LYS A 243 -14.79 -17.30 16.32
CA LYS A 243 -15.34 -17.31 14.96
C LYS A 243 -14.52 -16.38 14.06
N VAL A 244 -13.45 -16.92 13.47
CA VAL A 244 -12.59 -16.18 12.53
C VAL A 244 -12.85 -16.64 11.10
N TYR A 245 -13.13 -15.71 10.19
CA TYR A 245 -13.44 -16.00 8.79
C TYR A 245 -12.50 -15.32 7.81
N ALA A 246 -12.28 -15.95 6.66
CA ALA A 246 -11.58 -15.34 5.53
C ALA A 246 -12.58 -14.66 4.60
N TYR A 247 -12.40 -13.36 4.36
CA TYR A 247 -13.12 -12.62 3.34
C TYR A 247 -12.35 -12.71 2.01
N ASP A 248 -12.97 -13.32 1.00
CA ASP A 248 -12.35 -13.47 -0.32
C ASP A 248 -12.39 -12.15 -1.11
N PHE A 249 -11.22 -11.50 -1.20
CA PHE A 249 -11.06 -10.23 -1.92
C PHE A 249 -11.33 -10.35 -3.43
N SER A 250 -11.19 -11.54 -4.02
CA SER A 250 -11.51 -11.75 -5.44
C SER A 250 -13.00 -11.55 -5.76
N THR A 251 -13.85 -11.56 -4.72
CA THR A 251 -15.29 -11.30 -4.84
C THR A 251 -15.65 -9.81 -4.65
N ASN A 252 -14.71 -8.97 -4.21
CA ASN A 252 -14.94 -7.55 -3.95
C ASN A 252 -15.26 -6.82 -5.25
N LYS A 253 -16.39 -6.12 -5.29
CA LYS A 253 -16.86 -5.43 -6.49
C LYS A 253 -16.79 -3.94 -6.33
N LEU A 254 -16.05 -3.28 -7.21
CA LEU A 254 -16.03 -1.83 -7.30
C LEU A 254 -16.96 -1.34 -8.40
N PRO A 255 -17.54 -0.13 -8.26
CA PRO A 255 -18.31 0.45 -9.34
C PRO A 255 -17.40 0.76 -10.54
N GLY A 256 -17.76 0.35 -11.75
CA GLY A 256 -16.96 0.60 -12.96
C GLY A 256 -16.30 -0.67 -13.49
N THR A 257 -15.05 -0.58 -13.94
CA THR A 257 -14.32 -1.67 -14.62
C THR A 257 -13.12 -2.17 -13.82
N ASP A 258 -12.83 -1.61 -12.64
CA ASP A 258 -11.78 -2.12 -11.77
C ASP A 258 -12.11 -3.57 -11.36
N ARG A 259 -11.12 -4.45 -11.49
CA ARG A 259 -11.13 -5.81 -11.00
C ARG A 259 -10.30 -5.90 -9.71
N PRO A 260 -10.49 -6.94 -8.88
CA PRO A 260 -9.65 -7.16 -7.73
C PRO A 260 -8.18 -7.18 -8.13
N TYR A 261 -7.43 -6.23 -7.59
CA TYR A 261 -6.00 -6.06 -7.83
C TYR A 261 -5.34 -5.75 -6.50
N TRP A 262 -4.33 -6.54 -6.16
CA TRP A 262 -3.55 -6.36 -4.95
C TRP A 262 -2.09 -6.68 -5.23
N LYS A 263 -1.20 -5.78 -4.79
CA LYS A 263 0.25 -6.00 -4.84
C LYS A 263 0.87 -5.63 -3.49
N ASP A 264 1.60 -6.56 -2.87
CA ASP A 264 2.64 -6.23 -1.89
C ASP A 264 3.85 -5.68 -2.64
N VAL A 265 3.97 -4.36 -2.67
CA VAL A 265 5.14 -3.66 -3.21
C VAL A 265 6.31 -3.72 -2.22
N GLY A 266 6.64 -4.93 -1.77
CA GLY A 266 7.66 -5.20 -0.76
C GLY A 266 9.08 -5.24 -1.33
N THR A 267 9.26 -5.47 -2.63
CA THR A 267 10.56 -5.54 -3.32
C THR A 267 10.64 -4.51 -4.45
N ILE A 268 11.85 -4.19 -4.90
CA ILE A 268 12.06 -3.27 -6.04
C ILE A 268 11.33 -3.78 -7.28
N LYS A 269 11.44 -5.08 -7.57
CA LYS A 269 10.74 -5.74 -8.67
C LYS A 269 9.23 -5.51 -8.60
N ALA A 270 8.59 -5.88 -7.49
CA ALA A 270 7.15 -5.77 -7.32
C ALA A 270 6.68 -4.31 -7.39
N TYR A 271 7.48 -3.39 -6.84
CA TYR A 271 7.22 -1.95 -6.96
C TYR A 271 7.27 -1.49 -8.42
N TRP A 272 8.25 -1.94 -9.21
CA TRP A 272 8.36 -1.61 -10.63
C TRP A 272 7.22 -2.24 -11.44
N GLU A 273 6.94 -3.54 -11.26
CA GLU A 273 5.85 -4.26 -11.94
C GLU A 273 4.51 -3.57 -11.70
N ALA A 274 4.21 -3.19 -10.45
CA ALA A 274 2.97 -2.50 -10.12
C ALA A 274 2.82 -1.14 -10.83
N HIS A 275 3.91 -0.45 -11.19
CA HIS A 275 3.85 0.74 -12.03
C HIS A 275 3.63 0.40 -13.49
N MET A 276 4.33 -0.63 -13.99
CA MET A 276 4.24 -1.06 -15.38
C MET A 276 2.86 -1.64 -15.72
N ASP A 277 2.20 -2.28 -14.74
CA ASP A 277 0.81 -2.73 -14.84
C ASP A 277 -0.13 -1.54 -15.12
N LEU A 278 0.16 -0.34 -14.60
CA LEU A 278 -0.63 0.88 -14.81
C LEU A 278 -0.28 1.63 -16.10
N CYS A 279 0.84 1.29 -16.73
CA CYS A 279 1.25 1.80 -18.04
C CYS A 279 0.63 1.03 -19.21
N GLN A 280 -0.25 0.06 -18.93
CA GLN A 280 -0.91 -0.79 -19.92
C GLN A 280 -2.40 -0.42 -20.06
N PRO A 281 -2.98 -0.54 -21.27
CA PRO A 281 -4.40 -0.24 -21.48
C PRO A 281 -5.36 -1.13 -20.67
N GLU A 282 -5.03 -2.42 -20.51
CA GLU A 282 -5.90 -3.43 -19.91
C GLU A 282 -5.46 -3.82 -18.49
N SER A 283 -5.15 -2.84 -17.65
CA SER A 283 -4.83 -3.09 -16.25
C SER A 283 -6.08 -3.53 -15.45
N ASP A 284 -5.92 -4.48 -14.52
CA ASP A 284 -7.00 -4.86 -13.60
C ASP A 284 -7.41 -3.69 -12.68
N MET A 285 -6.48 -2.79 -12.35
CA MET A 285 -6.75 -1.56 -11.61
C MET A 285 -6.56 -0.32 -12.49
N THR A 286 -7.53 0.59 -12.52
CA THR A 286 -7.43 1.84 -13.29
C THR A 286 -7.48 3.07 -12.41
N LEU A 287 -6.59 4.04 -12.60
CA LEU A 287 -6.64 5.32 -11.88
C LEU A 287 -7.76 6.24 -12.39
N TYR A 288 -8.45 5.87 -13.47
CA TYR A 288 -9.42 6.69 -14.18
C TYR A 288 -10.88 6.39 -13.82
N ASN A 289 -11.13 5.61 -12.77
CA ASN A 289 -12.49 5.36 -12.28
C ASN A 289 -13.01 6.55 -11.45
N PRO A 290 -13.98 7.34 -11.95
CA PRO A 290 -14.46 8.51 -11.24
C PRO A 290 -15.37 8.16 -10.04
N LYS A 291 -15.87 6.93 -9.95
CA LYS A 291 -16.71 6.44 -8.86
C LYS A 291 -15.90 5.86 -7.69
N TRP A 292 -14.64 5.47 -7.94
CA TRP A 292 -13.71 5.01 -6.92
C TRP A 292 -12.34 5.68 -7.08
N ARG A 293 -12.31 6.99 -6.77
CA ARG A 293 -11.12 7.82 -6.96
C ARG A 293 -10.11 7.57 -5.85
N ILE A 294 -8.83 7.46 -6.23
CA ILE A 294 -7.73 7.60 -5.28
C ILE A 294 -7.49 9.09 -5.03
N ARG A 295 -7.58 9.50 -3.76
CA ARG A 295 -7.30 10.86 -3.30
C ARG A 295 -5.84 10.95 -2.87
N THR A 296 -5.26 12.13 -2.99
CA THR A 296 -3.88 12.41 -2.56
C THR A 296 -3.71 13.92 -2.38
N VAL A 297 -2.55 14.35 -1.90
CA VAL A 297 -2.20 15.76 -1.81
C VAL A 297 -2.15 16.37 -3.22
N SER A 298 -2.93 17.43 -3.42
CA SER A 298 -2.85 18.28 -4.62
C SER A 298 -1.95 19.47 -4.35
N PHE A 299 -1.11 19.81 -5.33
CA PHE A 299 -0.23 20.97 -5.30
C PHE A 299 -0.58 21.91 -6.45
N ALA A 300 -0.25 23.20 -6.31
CA ALA A 300 -0.44 24.20 -7.37
C ALA A 300 0.67 24.12 -8.45
N ASP A 301 0.95 22.90 -8.92
CA ASP A 301 1.94 22.66 -9.96
C ASP A 301 1.38 23.05 -11.34
N PRO A 302 2.23 23.55 -12.26
CA PRO A 302 1.78 23.90 -13.61
C PRO A 302 1.42 22.63 -14.41
N PRO A 303 0.70 22.77 -15.55
CA PRO A 303 0.44 21.65 -16.44
C PRO A 303 1.74 20.97 -16.92
N ALA A 304 1.66 19.67 -17.18
CA ALA A 304 2.73 18.95 -17.87
C ALA A 304 2.92 19.50 -19.29
N TYR A 305 4.16 19.53 -19.78
CA TYR A 305 4.52 20.15 -21.06
C TYR A 305 5.38 19.23 -21.92
N THR A 306 5.18 19.26 -23.23
CA THR A 306 5.94 18.44 -24.20
C THR A 306 6.25 19.31 -25.41
N TYR A 307 7.52 19.37 -25.81
CA TYR A 307 7.93 20.23 -26.92
C TYR A 307 9.13 19.67 -27.67
N PRO A 308 9.09 19.58 -29.01
CA PRO A 308 10.27 19.26 -29.82
C PRO A 308 11.40 20.26 -29.54
N SER A 309 12.62 19.77 -29.31
CA SER A 309 13.76 20.62 -28.95
C SER A 309 15.07 19.93 -29.33
N GLY A 310 16.16 20.69 -29.49
CA GLY A 310 17.47 20.15 -29.89
C GLY A 310 17.45 19.42 -31.24
N GLY A 311 16.54 19.79 -32.15
CA GLY A 311 16.33 19.09 -33.43
C GLY A 311 15.62 17.74 -33.32
N GLN A 312 15.16 17.36 -32.13
CA GLN A 312 14.49 16.08 -31.85
C GLN A 312 12.98 16.27 -31.68
N GLN A 313 12.21 15.29 -32.16
CA GLN A 313 10.77 15.19 -31.88
C GLN A 313 10.51 14.54 -30.52
N CYS A 314 9.30 14.68 -30.00
CA CYS A 314 8.87 13.94 -28.81
C CYS A 314 8.00 12.74 -29.19
N SER A 315 8.24 11.59 -28.56
CA SER A 315 7.36 10.42 -28.60
C SER A 315 7.06 9.99 -27.17
N VAL A 316 5.79 10.01 -26.77
CA VAL A 316 5.36 9.71 -25.39
C VAL A 316 4.23 8.69 -25.46
N ILE A 317 4.52 7.44 -25.13
CA ILE A 317 3.61 6.31 -25.34
C ILE A 317 3.50 5.51 -24.04
N GLY A 318 2.27 5.16 -23.63
CA GLY A 318 2.01 4.34 -22.43
C GLY A 318 2.57 4.94 -21.13
N THR A 319 2.65 6.27 -21.02
CA THR A 319 3.40 6.94 -19.95
C THR A 319 2.48 7.72 -19.02
N LEU A 320 2.56 7.46 -17.71
CA LEU A 320 1.88 8.24 -16.68
C LEU A 320 2.70 9.48 -16.34
N ARG A 321 2.02 10.62 -16.21
CA ARG A 321 2.68 11.91 -15.99
C ARG A 321 1.96 12.75 -14.97
N ALA A 322 2.69 13.20 -13.97
CA ALA A 322 2.21 14.20 -13.04
C ALA A 322 2.47 15.62 -13.55
N GLU A 323 1.87 16.56 -12.84
CA GLU A 323 1.93 18.00 -13.05
C GLU A 323 3.40 18.51 -13.01
N GLY A 324 3.70 19.55 -13.78
CA GLY A 324 5.05 20.12 -13.89
C GLY A 324 6.08 19.27 -14.64
N SER A 325 5.75 18.05 -15.06
CA SER A 325 6.65 17.20 -15.87
C SER A 325 6.85 17.76 -17.28
N ARG A 326 8.11 17.90 -17.70
CA ARG A 326 8.52 18.47 -18.99
C ARG A 326 9.34 17.47 -19.80
N ILE A 327 8.94 17.26 -21.05
CA ILE A 327 9.65 16.39 -22.00
C ILE A 327 10.06 17.25 -23.21
N LEU A 328 11.36 17.41 -23.42
CA LEU A 328 11.93 18.22 -24.49
C LEU A 328 12.66 17.33 -25.49
N GLY A 329 12.19 17.26 -26.73
CA GLY A 329 12.80 16.48 -27.82
C GLY A 329 13.26 15.06 -27.44
N SER A 330 12.40 14.25 -26.83
CA SER A 330 12.79 12.96 -26.22
C SER A 330 11.78 11.84 -26.46
N VAL A 331 12.24 10.59 -26.33
CA VAL A 331 11.39 9.39 -26.43
C VAL A 331 11.16 8.82 -25.03
N VAL A 332 9.89 8.68 -24.63
CA VAL A 332 9.49 8.12 -23.35
C VAL A 332 8.42 7.06 -23.59
N HIS A 333 8.74 5.82 -23.25
CA HIS A 333 7.89 4.66 -23.48
C HIS A 333 7.63 3.90 -22.18
N ARG A 334 6.35 3.56 -21.92
CA ARG A 334 5.89 2.76 -20.78
C ARG A 334 6.49 3.20 -19.44
N SER A 335 6.58 4.50 -19.20
CA SER A 335 7.28 5.06 -18.03
C SER A 335 6.36 5.86 -17.12
N VAL A 336 6.85 6.21 -15.94
CA VAL A 336 6.13 7.03 -14.96
C VAL A 336 6.97 8.25 -14.61
N LEU A 337 6.45 9.44 -14.89
CA LEU A 337 7.12 10.71 -14.62
C LEU A 337 6.42 11.45 -13.49
N SER A 338 7.12 11.62 -12.38
CA SER A 338 6.60 12.33 -11.22
C SER A 338 6.58 13.84 -11.41
N ARG A 339 6.14 14.56 -10.37
CA ARG A 339 6.02 16.03 -10.42
C ARG A 339 7.35 16.71 -10.74
N GLY A 340 7.31 17.73 -11.60
CA GLY A 340 8.46 18.61 -11.85
C GLY A 340 9.67 17.95 -12.53
N THR A 341 9.52 16.78 -13.16
CA THR A 341 10.62 16.14 -13.89
C THR A 341 10.98 16.92 -15.15
N LEU A 342 12.26 16.88 -15.54
CA LEU A 342 12.75 17.45 -16.80
C LEU A 342 13.52 16.39 -17.60
N ILE A 343 13.02 16.05 -18.78
CA ILE A 343 13.69 15.16 -19.72
C ILE A 343 14.26 16.01 -20.87
N GLN A 344 15.58 16.07 -20.98
CA GLN A 344 16.31 16.90 -21.95
C GLN A 344 16.48 16.24 -23.33
N PRO A 345 16.72 17.02 -24.40
CA PRO A 345 16.77 16.54 -25.78
C PRO A 345 17.63 15.30 -26.01
N GLY A 346 17.14 14.41 -26.87
CA GLY A 346 17.81 13.18 -27.27
C GLY A 346 17.72 12.05 -26.23
N ALA A 347 17.13 12.27 -25.05
CA ALA A 347 16.98 11.23 -24.06
C ALA A 347 15.95 10.16 -24.48
N VAL A 348 16.22 8.91 -24.12
CA VAL A 348 15.37 7.74 -24.36
C VAL A 348 15.12 7.02 -23.04
N LEU A 349 13.86 6.96 -22.62
CA LEU A 349 13.41 6.29 -21.41
C LEU A 349 12.46 5.14 -21.77
N GLU A 350 12.77 3.94 -21.30
CA GLU A 350 11.96 2.74 -21.51
C GLU A 350 11.68 2.04 -20.18
N GLU A 351 10.41 1.93 -19.82
CA GLU A 351 10.00 1.25 -18.58
C GLU A 351 10.65 1.85 -17.31
N CYS A 352 10.79 3.18 -17.27
CA CYS A 352 11.44 3.90 -16.17
C CYS A 352 10.42 4.49 -15.18
N ILE A 353 10.84 4.61 -13.92
CA ILE A 353 10.13 5.38 -12.89
C ILE A 353 11.02 6.55 -12.50
N ILE A 354 10.58 7.77 -12.84
CA ILE A 354 11.33 9.00 -12.63
C ILE A 354 10.70 9.78 -11.48
N GLY A 355 11.44 9.91 -10.38
CA GLY A 355 11.04 10.56 -9.15
C GLY A 355 10.86 12.08 -9.29
N GLN A 356 10.26 12.69 -8.27
CA GLN A 356 9.94 14.11 -8.26
C GLN A 356 11.19 14.97 -8.47
N GLY A 357 11.10 16.00 -9.33
CA GLY A 357 12.16 16.98 -9.53
C GLY A 357 13.44 16.42 -10.16
N VAL A 358 13.39 15.21 -10.73
CA VAL A 358 14.55 14.62 -11.43
C VAL A 358 14.79 15.32 -12.76
N THR A 359 16.05 15.61 -13.05
CA THR A 359 16.50 16.02 -14.39
C THR A 359 17.24 14.88 -15.06
N VAL A 360 16.84 14.53 -16.27
CA VAL A 360 17.56 13.61 -17.15
C VAL A 360 18.24 14.41 -18.24
N GLY A 361 19.57 14.37 -18.27
CA GLY A 361 20.41 15.12 -19.20
C GLY A 361 20.25 14.71 -20.66
N GLU A 362 20.80 15.53 -21.55
CA GLU A 362 20.75 15.28 -23.00
C GLU A 362 21.32 13.90 -23.38
N ASN A 363 20.72 13.27 -24.40
CA ASN A 363 21.17 12.00 -24.98
C ASN A 363 21.31 10.82 -23.99
N CYS A 364 20.67 10.88 -22.82
CA CYS A 364 20.66 9.75 -21.88
C CYS A 364 19.86 8.57 -22.42
N LYS A 365 20.25 7.35 -22.06
CA LYS A 365 19.47 6.13 -22.35
C LYS A 365 19.22 5.38 -21.05
N LEU A 366 17.98 5.37 -20.61
CA LEU A 366 17.56 4.71 -19.37
C LEU A 366 16.56 3.62 -19.71
N ARG A 367 16.77 2.41 -19.20
CA ARG A 367 15.85 1.29 -19.37
C ARG A 367 15.67 0.51 -18.08
N ARG A 368 14.43 0.32 -17.64
CA ARG A 368 14.10 -0.39 -16.38
C ARG A 368 14.80 0.21 -15.15
N VAL A 369 14.83 1.55 -15.10
CA VAL A 369 15.51 2.31 -14.05
C VAL A 369 14.49 3.00 -13.16
N ILE A 370 14.75 2.99 -11.85
CA ILE A 370 14.07 3.82 -10.88
C ILE A 370 15.03 4.92 -10.43
N VAL A 371 14.69 6.17 -10.73
CA VAL A 371 15.47 7.34 -10.29
C VAL A 371 14.73 7.99 -9.13
N ASP A 372 15.31 7.99 -7.93
CA ASP A 372 14.69 8.63 -6.75
C ASP A 372 14.65 10.16 -6.89
N ALA A 373 13.83 10.81 -6.07
CA ALA A 373 13.55 12.23 -6.14
C ALA A 373 14.82 13.12 -6.11
N HIS A 374 14.76 14.22 -6.86
CA HIS A 374 15.74 15.31 -6.92
C HIS A 374 17.14 14.95 -7.44
N ASN A 375 17.30 13.78 -8.06
CA ASN A 375 18.55 13.42 -8.73
C ASN A 375 18.71 14.14 -10.08
N ASN A 376 19.96 14.37 -10.47
CA ASN A 376 20.32 14.89 -11.78
C ASN A 376 21.18 13.83 -12.51
N ILE A 377 20.67 13.31 -13.62
CA ILE A 377 21.38 12.33 -14.45
C ILE A 377 22.21 13.11 -15.48
N PRO A 378 23.56 12.99 -15.48
CA PRO A 378 24.41 13.72 -16.40
C PRO A 378 24.13 13.39 -17.87
N PRO A 379 24.38 14.32 -18.81
CA PRO A 379 24.24 14.03 -20.24
C PRO A 379 25.03 12.80 -20.69
N ASN A 380 24.52 12.10 -21.71
CA ASN A 380 25.09 10.89 -22.31
C ASN A 380 25.18 9.67 -21.36
N THR A 381 24.49 9.70 -20.21
CA THR A 381 24.48 8.56 -19.28
C THR A 381 23.62 7.41 -19.84
N VAL A 382 24.13 6.18 -19.74
CA VAL A 382 23.45 4.95 -20.17
C VAL A 382 23.28 4.05 -18.95
N ILE A 383 22.05 3.62 -18.64
CA ILE A 383 21.72 2.75 -17.50
C ILE A 383 20.67 1.71 -17.94
N GLY A 384 20.85 0.45 -17.56
CA GLY A 384 19.94 -0.65 -17.94
C GLY A 384 20.29 -1.29 -19.29
N TYR A 385 21.56 -1.22 -19.68
CA TYR A 385 22.09 -1.80 -20.91
C TYR A 385 23.28 -2.74 -20.66
N ASP A 386 24.07 -2.47 -19.63
CA ASP A 386 25.17 -3.33 -19.19
C ASP A 386 25.10 -3.51 -17.68
N THR A 387 24.64 -4.67 -17.24
CA THR A 387 24.46 -4.98 -15.82
C THR A 387 25.79 -4.99 -15.05
N ALA A 388 26.92 -5.27 -15.69
CA ALA A 388 28.23 -5.24 -15.03
C ALA A 388 28.63 -3.80 -14.73
N GLU A 389 28.54 -2.90 -15.72
CA GLU A 389 28.81 -1.47 -15.52
C GLU A 389 27.81 -0.85 -14.52
N ASP A 390 26.53 -1.21 -14.63
CA ASP A 390 25.49 -0.68 -13.74
C ASP A 390 25.75 -1.08 -12.27
N ARG A 391 26.23 -2.30 -12.01
CA ARG A 391 26.57 -2.77 -10.64
C ARG A 391 27.75 -2.04 -10.03
N GLU A 392 28.67 -1.53 -10.83
CA GLU A 392 29.83 -0.77 -10.31
C GLU A 392 29.40 0.60 -9.78
N ARG A 393 28.30 1.16 -10.29
CA ARG A 393 27.90 2.56 -10.03
C ARG A 393 26.59 2.72 -9.29
N TYR A 394 25.69 1.74 -9.39
CA TYR A 394 24.31 1.85 -8.93
C TYR A 394 23.87 0.61 -8.15
N HIS A 395 22.76 0.76 -7.43
CA HIS A 395 22.09 -0.38 -6.84
C HIS A 395 21.33 -1.16 -7.92
N VAL A 396 21.69 -2.42 -8.12
CA VAL A 396 21.03 -3.34 -9.04
C VAL A 396 20.33 -4.42 -8.22
N ASP A 397 19.01 -4.54 -8.37
CA ASP A 397 18.23 -5.59 -7.70
C ASP A 397 18.47 -6.93 -8.39
N GLU A 398 19.10 -7.87 -7.69
CA GLU A 398 19.50 -9.17 -8.25
C GLU A 398 18.31 -10.03 -8.70
N ALA A 399 17.13 -9.81 -8.13
CA ALA A 399 15.92 -10.60 -8.41
C ALA A 399 15.10 -10.08 -9.60
N SER A 400 15.38 -8.85 -10.05
CA SER A 400 14.62 -8.18 -11.11
C SER A 400 15.08 -8.54 -12.53
N GLY A 401 16.30 -9.09 -12.67
CA GLY A 401 16.96 -9.23 -13.98
C GLY A 401 17.26 -7.87 -14.58
#